data_AF-A0A1S8BDE3-F1
#
_entry.id   AF-A0A1S8BDE3-F1
#
_cell.length_a   1.000
_cell.length_b   1.000
_cell.length_c   1.000
_cell.angle_alpha   90.00
_cell.angle_beta   90.00
_cell.angle_gamma   90.00
#
_symmetry.space_group_name_H-M   'P 1'
#
loop_
_entity.id
_entity.type
_entity.pdbx_description
1 polymer ?
#
loop_
_entity_poly.entity_id
_entity_poly.type
_entity_poly.pdbx_seq_one_letter_code
_entity_poly.pdbx_strand_id
1 'polypeptide(L)'
;MAEIHPIGHIAIDAGCREAEPLNLDLPDSGVYWIKTFYISKVLQRSGVGRAVMDMIETTATEAPLCARVLALDTLFKVGLFGRCSANSNHEWYARRGYRVIKVVQNFYQDPDPEGKIWDTKTVFMRRDIS
;
A
#
# COMPACT_ATOMS: atom_id res chain seq x y z
N MET A 1 -20.02 -21.15 -19.20
CA MET A 1 -19.34 -20.44 -18.09
C MET A 1 -18.85 -19.12 -18.65
N ALA A 2 -19.02 -18.01 -17.93
CA ALA A 2 -18.43 -16.74 -18.34
C ALA A 2 -16.91 -16.77 -18.09
N GLU A 3 -16.13 -16.23 -19.01
CA GLU A 3 -14.69 -16.08 -18.85
C GLU A 3 -14.38 -15.00 -17.79
N ILE A 4 -13.49 -15.31 -16.85
CA ILE A 4 -13.07 -14.37 -15.80
C ILE A 4 -11.76 -13.73 -16.22
N HIS A 5 -11.77 -12.40 -16.42
CA HIS A 5 -10.57 -11.62 -16.69
C HIS A 5 -10.11 -10.89 -15.42
N PRO A 6 -8.95 -11.23 -14.83
CA PRO A 6 -8.47 -10.54 -13.63
C PRO A 6 -8.06 -9.11 -13.96
N ILE A 7 -8.58 -8.16 -13.18
CA ILE A 7 -8.36 -6.72 -13.40
C ILE A 7 -7.47 -6.07 -12.34
N GLY A 8 -6.96 -6.83 -11.38
CA GLY A 8 -6.18 -6.32 -10.27
C GLY A 8 -5.96 -7.36 -9.19
N HIS A 9 -5.22 -6.97 -8.15
CA HIS A 9 -5.00 -7.76 -6.94
C HIS A 9 -4.68 -6.84 -5.76
N ILE A 10 -4.86 -7.37 -4.56
CA ILE A 10 -4.47 -6.77 -3.29
C ILE A 10 -4.08 -7.92 -2.36
N ALA A 11 -3.05 -7.72 -1.55
CA ALA A 11 -2.64 -8.67 -0.53
C ALA A 11 -2.72 -8.04 0.86
N ILE A 12 -2.99 -8.88 1.86
CA ILE A 12 -2.91 -8.53 3.28
C ILE A 12 -1.99 -9.54 3.94
N ASP A 13 -0.96 -9.07 4.64
CA ASP A 13 -0.01 -9.91 5.37
C ASP A 13 0.03 -9.55 6.86
N ALA A 14 0.33 -10.51 7.73
CA ALA A 14 0.51 -10.28 9.18
C ALA A 14 1.82 -9.51 9.52
N GLY A 15 2.63 -9.16 8.53
CA GLY A 15 3.90 -8.46 8.74
C GLY A 15 4.56 -7.99 7.45
N CYS A 16 5.59 -7.16 7.60
CA CYS A 16 6.44 -6.66 6.51
C CYS A 16 7.90 -6.81 6.94
N ARG A 17 8.54 -7.91 6.51
CA ARG A 17 9.90 -8.29 6.90
C ARG A 17 10.92 -7.22 6.55
N GLU A 18 10.71 -6.58 5.40
CA GLU A 18 11.53 -5.49 4.90
C GLU A 18 11.50 -4.28 5.85
N ALA A 19 10.36 -4.06 6.51
CA ALA A 19 10.14 -2.92 7.40
C ALA A 19 10.52 -3.20 8.87
N GLU A 20 10.80 -4.44 9.27
CA GLU A 20 11.18 -4.81 10.64
C GLU A 20 12.36 -3.98 11.19
N PRO A 21 13.45 -3.74 10.43
CA PRO A 21 14.59 -2.96 10.92
C PRO A 21 14.28 -1.48 11.15
N LEU A 22 13.13 -0.99 10.68
CA LEU A 22 12.78 0.43 10.74
C LEU A 22 12.20 0.87 12.08
N ASN A 23 11.84 -0.06 12.97
CA ASN A 23 11.20 0.22 14.27
C ASN A 23 10.06 1.25 14.14
N LEU A 24 8.99 0.87 13.44
CA LEU A 24 7.92 1.77 13.00
C LEU A 24 6.91 2.19 14.09
N ASP A 25 7.17 1.86 15.37
CA ASP A 25 6.26 2.12 16.49
C ASP A 25 4.83 1.60 16.22
N LEU A 26 4.76 0.39 15.67
CA LEU A 26 3.52 -0.33 15.43
C LEU A 26 3.23 -1.24 16.63
N PRO A 27 1.95 -1.47 16.99
CA PRO A 27 1.60 -2.43 18.04
C PRO A 27 2.13 -3.83 17.74
N ASP A 28 2.44 -4.60 18.80
CA ASP A 28 2.97 -5.96 18.67
C ASP A 28 1.97 -6.96 18.04
N SER A 29 0.67 -6.64 18.06
CA SER A 29 -0.39 -7.51 17.51
C SER A 29 -1.55 -6.71 16.92
N GLY A 30 -2.32 -7.37 16.05
CA GLY A 30 -3.48 -6.77 15.37
C GLY A 30 -3.09 -5.78 14.28
N VAL A 31 -1.85 -5.85 13.78
CA VAL A 31 -1.35 -5.03 12.67
C VAL A 31 -1.26 -5.90 11.43
N TYR A 32 -1.87 -5.45 10.35
CA TYR A 32 -1.81 -6.12 9.06
C TYR A 32 -1.37 -5.15 7.96
N TRP A 33 -0.63 -5.68 6.99
CA TRP A 33 0.01 -4.91 5.95
C TRP A 33 -0.71 -5.08 4.63
N ILE A 34 -1.18 -3.97 4.06
CA ILE A 34 -1.66 -3.96 2.68
C ILE A 34 -0.45 -3.95 1.77
N LYS A 35 -0.35 -4.97 0.92
CA LYS A 35 0.72 -5.10 -0.07
C LYS A 35 0.14 -5.29 -1.47
N THR A 36 1.00 -5.05 -2.46
CA THR A 36 0.75 -5.34 -3.88
C THR A 36 -0.61 -4.87 -4.40
N PHE A 37 -1.09 -3.70 -3.96
CA PHE A 37 -2.37 -3.19 -4.43
C PHE A 37 -2.26 -2.63 -5.85
N TYR A 38 -2.81 -3.37 -6.81
CA TYR A 38 -2.79 -3.02 -8.22
C TYR A 38 -4.18 -3.14 -8.84
N ILE A 39 -4.53 -2.15 -9.67
CA ILE A 39 -5.72 -2.16 -10.53
C ILE A 39 -5.28 -1.80 -11.94
N SER A 40 -5.81 -2.54 -12.91
CA SER A 40 -5.63 -2.29 -14.34
C SER A 40 -5.85 -0.81 -14.66
N LYS A 41 -4.89 -0.22 -15.39
CA LYS A 41 -4.85 1.23 -15.67
C LYS A 41 -6.13 1.75 -16.29
N VAL A 42 -6.77 0.96 -17.16
CA VAL A 42 -8.02 1.33 -17.85
C VAL A 42 -9.21 1.46 -16.89
N LEU A 43 -9.14 0.83 -15.72
CA LEU A 43 -10.16 0.89 -14.67
C LEU A 43 -9.76 1.81 -13.51
N GLN A 44 -8.57 2.40 -13.53
CA GLN A 44 -8.21 3.41 -12.54
C GLN A 44 -9.15 4.63 -12.70
N ARG A 45 -9.49 5.27 -11.59
CA ARG A 45 -10.46 6.40 -11.52
C ARG A 45 -11.94 6.02 -11.76
N SER A 46 -12.27 4.74 -11.91
CA SER A 46 -13.67 4.26 -11.99
C SER A 46 -14.32 4.03 -10.62
N GLY A 47 -13.58 4.22 -9.52
CA GLY A 47 -14.06 3.92 -8.16
C GLY A 47 -13.71 2.54 -7.64
N VAL A 48 -13.25 1.61 -8.50
CA VAL A 48 -12.88 0.23 -8.10
C VAL A 48 -11.88 0.22 -6.93
N GLY A 49 -10.85 1.05 -6.98
CA GLY A 49 -9.86 1.06 -5.90
C GLY A 49 -10.38 1.56 -4.56
N ARG A 50 -11.35 2.47 -4.58
CA ARG A 50 -12.05 2.89 -3.37
C ARG A 50 -12.87 1.72 -2.82
N ALA A 51 -13.67 1.07 -3.67
CA ALA A 51 -14.53 -0.04 -3.26
C ALA A 51 -13.72 -1.23 -2.70
N VAL A 52 -12.59 -1.57 -3.32
CA VAL A 52 -11.69 -2.62 -2.81
C VAL A 52 -11.15 -2.26 -1.43
N MET A 53 -10.68 -1.02 -1.24
CA MET A 53 -10.18 -0.61 0.07
C MET A 53 -11.27 -0.50 1.14
N ASP A 54 -12.48 -0.06 0.79
CA ASP A 54 -13.62 -0.04 1.72
C ASP A 54 -13.93 -1.46 2.22
N MET A 55 -13.87 -2.45 1.31
CA MET A 55 -14.03 -3.86 1.65
C MET A 55 -12.91 -4.36 2.55
N ILE A 56 -11.65 -4.10 2.18
CA ILE A 56 -10.47 -4.56 2.93
C ILE A 56 -10.41 -3.95 4.34
N GLU A 57 -10.70 -2.66 4.47
CA GLU A 57 -10.72 -1.98 5.76
C GLU A 57 -11.82 -2.54 6.66
N THR A 58 -12.95 -2.98 6.09
CA THR A 58 -14.04 -3.60 6.85
C THR A 58 -13.70 -5.04 7.21
N THR A 59 -13.39 -5.88 6.22
CA THR A 59 -13.16 -7.32 6.43
C THR A 59 -11.92 -7.62 7.26
N ALA A 60 -10.92 -6.72 7.28
CA ALA A 60 -9.76 -6.86 8.15
C ALA A 60 -10.15 -6.80 9.64
N THR A 61 -11.21 -6.09 10.01
CA THR A 61 -11.68 -6.03 11.41
C THR A 61 -12.39 -7.31 11.85
N GLU A 62 -12.83 -8.12 10.90
CA GLU A 62 -13.56 -9.36 11.14
C GLU A 62 -12.63 -10.56 11.37
N ALA A 63 -13.16 -11.64 11.92
CA ALA A 63 -12.42 -12.90 12.04
C ALA A 63 -12.08 -13.47 10.64
N PRO A 64 -10.90 -14.06 10.44
CA PRO A 64 -9.91 -14.43 11.46
C PRO A 64 -8.85 -13.35 11.76
N LEU A 65 -8.90 -12.20 11.09
CA LEU A 65 -7.83 -11.20 11.17
C LEU A 65 -7.95 -10.33 12.42
N CYS A 66 -9.16 -9.90 12.78
CA CYS A 66 -9.43 -9.05 13.94
C CYS A 66 -8.45 -7.85 14.03
N ALA A 67 -8.12 -7.27 12.87
CA ALA A 67 -7.13 -6.23 12.72
C ALA A 67 -7.59 -4.95 13.42
N ARG A 68 -6.66 -4.30 14.12
CA ARG A 68 -6.85 -2.99 14.76
C ARG A 68 -6.15 -1.88 13.97
N VAL A 69 -5.09 -2.26 13.25
CA VAL A 69 -4.26 -1.34 12.47
C VAL A 69 -4.00 -1.93 11.10
N LEU A 70 -4.20 -1.13 10.06
CA LEU A 70 -3.67 -1.42 8.73
C LEU A 70 -2.45 -0.54 8.47
N ALA A 71 -1.35 -1.17 8.09
CA ALA A 71 -0.11 -0.54 7.67
C ALA A 71 0.09 -0.73 6.16
N LEU A 72 0.82 0.19 5.53
CA LEU A 72 1.24 0.07 4.14
C LEU A 72 2.47 0.94 3.90
N ASP A 73 3.15 0.67 2.80
CA ASP A 73 4.16 1.55 2.25
C ASP A 73 3.83 1.96 0.82
N THR A 74 4.33 3.12 0.41
CA THR A 74 4.16 3.59 -0.97
C THR A 74 5.21 4.61 -1.36
N LEU A 75 5.40 4.83 -2.66
CA LEU A 75 6.37 5.79 -3.17
C LEU A 75 5.89 7.25 -3.01
N PHE A 76 6.82 8.12 -2.64
CA PHE A 76 6.62 9.57 -2.55
C PHE A 76 6.80 10.22 -3.92
N LYS A 77 5.70 10.64 -4.55
CA LYS A 77 5.59 11.45 -5.79
C LYS A 77 6.28 10.94 -7.07
N VAL A 78 7.19 9.99 -6.97
CA VAL A 78 7.80 9.29 -8.10
C VAL A 78 7.01 8.00 -8.29
N GLY A 79 6.20 7.93 -9.34
CA GLY A 79 5.67 6.65 -9.80
C GLY A 79 6.80 5.76 -10.29
N LEU A 80 6.54 4.46 -10.39
CA LEU A 80 7.49 3.47 -10.89
C LEU A 80 8.15 3.98 -12.19
N PHE A 81 9.49 4.03 -12.22
CA PHE A 81 10.30 4.52 -13.35
C PHE A 81 10.15 6.02 -13.69
N GLY A 82 10.17 6.90 -12.67
CA GLY A 82 10.28 8.35 -12.89
C GLY A 82 9.01 9.05 -13.38
N ARG A 83 7.87 8.35 -13.44
CA ARG A 83 6.60 8.93 -13.88
C ARG A 83 5.88 9.62 -12.71
N CYS A 84 5.80 10.94 -12.72
CA CYS A 84 5.01 11.69 -11.73
C CYS A 84 3.51 11.45 -11.96
N SER A 85 2.83 10.86 -10.99
CA SER A 85 1.36 10.83 -10.97
C SER A 85 0.82 12.17 -10.45
N ALA A 86 -0.31 12.64 -11.00
CA ALA A 86 -0.90 13.93 -10.63
C ALA A 86 -1.33 14.00 -9.14
N ASN A 87 -1.61 12.86 -8.50
CA ASN A 87 -1.67 12.73 -7.05
C ASN A 87 -0.70 11.61 -6.67
N SER A 88 0.11 11.80 -5.62
CA SER A 88 0.94 10.71 -5.12
C SER A 88 0.07 9.69 -4.36
N ASN A 89 0.42 8.40 -4.47
CA ASN A 89 -0.32 7.32 -3.81
C ASN A 89 -0.52 7.60 -2.30
N HIS A 90 0.48 8.16 -1.62
CA HIS A 90 0.35 8.51 -0.20
C HIS A 90 -0.73 9.57 0.08
N GLU A 91 -0.97 10.53 -0.83
CA GLU A 91 -2.05 11.52 -0.68
C GLU A 91 -3.42 10.86 -0.84
N TRP A 92 -3.53 9.85 -1.71
CA TRP A 92 -4.76 9.09 -1.87
C TRP A 92 -5.09 8.31 -0.59
N TYR A 93 -4.11 7.63 0.01
CA TYR A 93 -4.28 6.96 1.30
C TYR A 93 -4.52 7.94 2.45
N ALA A 94 -3.89 9.11 2.43
CA ALA A 94 -4.12 10.15 3.44
C ALA A 94 -5.59 10.59 3.47
N ARG A 95 -6.23 10.74 2.31
CA ARG A 95 -7.68 11.05 2.22
C ARG A 95 -8.57 9.93 2.75
N ARG A 96 -8.04 8.72 2.90
CA ARG A 96 -8.72 7.57 3.55
C ARG A 96 -8.41 7.48 5.05
N GLY A 97 -7.69 8.44 5.63
CA GLY A 97 -7.36 8.45 7.06
C GLY A 97 -6.06 7.72 7.43
N TYR A 98 -5.25 7.30 6.45
CA TYR A 98 -3.90 6.80 6.74
C TYR A 98 -2.96 7.96 7.09
N ARG A 99 -2.26 7.85 8.21
CA ARG A 99 -1.24 8.81 8.65
C ARG A 99 0.16 8.29 8.32
N VAL A 100 1.05 9.20 7.93
CA VAL A 100 2.47 8.89 7.74
C VAL A 100 3.11 8.57 9.09
N ILE A 101 3.85 7.47 9.16
CA ILE A 101 4.62 7.08 10.36
C ILE A 101 6.13 7.18 10.15
N LYS A 102 6.60 6.98 8.93
CA LYS A 102 8.02 7.11 8.60
C LYS A 102 8.20 7.39 7.11
N VAL A 103 9.26 8.14 6.77
CA VAL A 103 9.73 8.29 5.40
C VAL A 103 11.16 7.81 5.35
N VAL A 104 11.47 6.94 4.39
CA VAL A 104 12.80 6.34 4.23
C VAL A 104 13.28 6.58 2.80
N GLN A 105 14.48 7.12 2.68
CA GLN A 105 15.16 7.30 1.40
C GLN A 105 15.75 5.97 0.93
N ASN A 106 15.62 5.67 -0.36
CA ASN A 106 16.21 4.52 -1.04
C ASN A 106 15.97 3.18 -0.32
N PHE A 107 14.74 3.00 0.18
CA PHE A 107 14.34 1.79 0.88
C PHE A 107 14.27 0.59 -0.08
N TYR A 108 13.60 0.77 -1.23
CA TYR A 108 13.67 -0.17 -2.34
C TYR A 108 14.73 0.29 -3.33
N GLN A 109 15.67 -0.59 -3.65
CA GLN A 109 16.80 -0.32 -4.55
C GLN A 109 16.74 -1.21 -5.80
N ASP A 110 15.56 -1.70 -6.16
CA ASP A 110 15.36 -2.50 -7.36
C ASP A 110 15.72 -1.68 -8.61
N PRO A 111 16.69 -2.14 -9.42
CA PRO A 111 17.04 -1.46 -10.66
C PRO A 111 15.90 -1.56 -11.66
N ASP A 112 15.77 -0.55 -12.50
CA ASP A 112 14.91 -0.64 -13.67
C ASP A 112 15.47 -1.60 -14.73
N PRO A 113 14.74 -1.91 -15.82
CA PRO A 113 15.25 -2.78 -16.88
C PRO A 113 16.55 -2.30 -17.53
N GLU A 114 16.92 -1.03 -17.38
CA GLU A 114 18.16 -0.42 -17.88
C GLU A 114 19.28 -0.42 -16.81
N GLY A 115 19.03 -0.98 -15.63
CA GLY A 115 19.99 -1.08 -14.53
C GLY A 115 20.04 0.17 -13.64
N LYS A 116 19.19 1.17 -13.87
CA LYS A 116 19.22 2.42 -13.12
C LYS A 116 18.47 2.28 -11.79
N ILE A 117 19.16 2.62 -10.71
CA ILE A 117 18.57 2.79 -9.38
C ILE A 117 18.07 4.22 -9.26
N TRP A 118 16.78 4.38 -9.00
CA TRP A 118 16.14 5.68 -8.85
C TRP A 118 16.22 6.16 -7.41
N ASP A 119 16.38 7.47 -7.21
CA ASP A 119 16.38 8.09 -5.87
C ASP A 119 14.94 8.10 -5.30
N THR A 120 14.65 6.95 -4.67
CA THR A 120 13.46 6.48 -4.00
C THR A 120 13.08 7.21 -2.71
N LYS A 121 11.84 7.63 -2.49
CA LYS A 121 11.33 7.89 -1.12
C LYS A 121 10.15 6.97 -0.85
N THR A 122 10.29 6.06 0.10
CA THR A 122 9.21 5.21 0.57
C THR A 122 8.56 5.83 1.80
N VAL A 123 7.24 5.95 1.77
CA VAL A 123 6.41 6.48 2.83
C VAL A 123 5.67 5.31 3.48
N PHE A 124 5.97 5.07 4.75
CA PHE A 124 5.23 4.13 5.57
C PHE A 124 4.05 4.86 6.19
N MET A 125 2.88 4.24 6.12
CA MET A 125 1.63 4.80 6.61
C MET A 125 0.87 3.78 7.44
N ARG A 126 0.05 4.24 8.38
CA ARG A 126 -0.89 3.41 9.12
C ARG A 126 -2.25 4.06 9.28
N ARG A 127 -3.27 3.25 9.50
CA ARG A 127 -4.59 3.68 9.93
C ARG A 127 -5.08 2.77 11.04
N ASP A 128 -5.63 3.37 12.09
CA ASP A 128 -6.36 2.63 13.11
C ASP A 128 -7.79 2.39 12.59
N ILE A 129 -8.25 1.14 12.59
CA ILE A 129 -9.52 0.71 11.96
C ILE A 129 -10.50 0.06 12.95
N SER A 130 -10.22 0.15 14.26
CA SER A 130 -11.03 -0.39 15.37
C SER A 130 -12.43 0.20 15.45
#